data_AF-A0A920NUN5-F1
#
_entry.id   AF-A0A920NUN5-F1
#
_cell.length_a   1.000
_cell.length_b   1.000
_cell.length_c   1.000
_cell.angle_alpha   90.00
_cell.angle_beta   90.00
_cell.angle_gamma   90.00
#
_symmetry.space_group_name_H-M   'P 1'
#
loop_
_entity.id
_entity.type
_entity.pdbx_description
1 polymer ?
#
loop_
_entity_poly.entity_id
_entity_poly.type
_entity_poly.pdbx_seq_one_letter_code
_entity_poly.pdbx_strand_id
1 'polypeptide(L)' 'MKTLSLTENLSYKASVVWEVISDISRTDWVPGVDKILLNEDTREFFMEGMGKIKEKIVLCDHENMVLKYSAIESPLS' A
#
# COMPACT_ATOMS: atom_id res chain seq x y z
N MET A 1 -10.11 18.02 6.16
CA MET A 1 -10.01 16.55 6.31
C MET A 1 -9.78 16.22 7.77
N LYS A 2 -10.42 15.16 8.28
CA LYS A 2 -10.09 14.62 9.61
C LYS A 2 -8.92 13.66 9.44
N THR A 3 -7.88 13.82 10.24
CA THR A 3 -6.70 12.95 10.21
C THR A 3 -6.81 11.93 11.32
N LEU A 4 -6.55 10.65 11.00
CA LEU A 4 -6.37 9.57 11.96
C LEU A 4 -4.91 9.11 11.87
N SER A 5 -4.28 8.88 13.02
CA SER A 5 -2.90 8.39 13.09
C SER A 5 -2.85 7.12 13.94
N LEU A 6 -2.13 6.10 13.46
CA LEU A 6 -1.84 4.86 14.17
C LEU A 6 -0.32 4.70 14.29
N THR A 7 0.14 4.14 15.39
CA THR A 7 1.58 3.87 15.62
C THR A 7 1.73 2.53 16.31
N GLU A 8 2.60 1.69 15.77
CA GLU A 8 2.89 0.34 16.26
C GLU A 8 4.39 0.15 16.43
N ASN A 9 4.80 -0.62 17.45
CA ASN A 9 6.20 -0.95 17.69
C ASN A 9 6.49 -2.37 17.19
N LEU A 10 7.43 -2.49 16.25
CA LEU A 10 7.85 -3.77 15.70
C LEU A 10 9.23 -4.14 16.23
N SER A 11 9.44 -5.41 16.59
CA SER A 11 10.74 -5.93 17.06
C SER A 11 11.75 -6.20 15.93
N TYR A 12 11.68 -5.41 14.85
CA TYR A 12 12.50 -5.54 13.66
C TYR A 12 13.19 -4.21 13.34
N LYS A 13 14.32 -4.27 12.62
CA LYS A 13 15.01 -3.07 12.16
C LYS A 13 14.14 -2.30 11.18
N ALA A 14 14.16 -0.97 11.25
CA ALA A 14 13.40 -0.11 10.35
C ALA A 14 13.66 -0.42 8.86
N SER A 15 14.92 -0.70 8.48
CA SER A 15 15.29 -1.06 7.11
C SER A 15 14.60 -2.34 6.64
N VAL A 16 14.53 -3.36 7.49
CA VAL A 16 13.89 -4.65 7.17
C VAL A 16 12.38 -4.48 7.03
N VAL A 17 11.76 -3.68 7.89
CA VAL A 17 10.33 -3.34 7.76
C VAL A 17 10.09 -2.53 6.48
N TRP A 18 10.98 -1.59 6.18
CA TRP A 18 10.89 -0.75 5.00
C TRP A 18 11.03 -1.52 3.69
N GLU A 19 11.90 -2.53 3.63
CA GLU A 19 12.00 -3.45 2.48
C GLU A 19 10.64 -4.09 2.14
N VAL A 20 9.80 -4.37 3.15
CA VAL A 20 8.44 -4.90 2.94
C VAL A 20 7.46 -3.80 2.50
N ILE A 21 7.48 -2.64 3.16
CA ILE A 21 6.51 -1.55 2.91
C ILE A 21 6.76 -0.87 1.55
N SER A 22 8.04 -0.69 1.18
CA SER A 22 8.43 0.01 -0.05
C SER A 22 8.27 -0.83 -1.31
N ASP A 23 8.14 -2.15 -1.17
CA ASP A 23 7.79 -3.03 -2.29
C ASP A 23 6.29 -2.90 -2.61
N ILE A 24 5.98 -1.90 -3.45
CA ILE A 24 4.62 -1.60 -3.89
C ILE A 24 3.98 -2.72 -4.73
N SER A 25 4.76 -3.71 -5.17
CA SER A 25 4.28 -4.87 -5.94
C SER A 25 3.78 -6.01 -5.07
N ARG A 26 4.08 -5.96 -3.77
CA ARG A 26 3.93 -7.08 -2.85
C ARG A 26 2.51 -7.20 -2.28
N THR A 27 1.93 -8.40 -2.33
CA THR A 27 0.56 -8.71 -1.89
C THR A 27 0.44 -9.70 -0.75
N ASP A 28 1.52 -10.43 -0.43
CA ASP A 28 1.51 -11.57 0.48
C ASP A 28 1.06 -11.22 1.91
N TRP A 29 1.17 -9.96 2.30
CA TRP A 29 0.76 -9.46 3.60
C TRP A 29 -0.62 -8.78 3.61
N VAL A 30 -1.31 -8.66 2.47
CA VAL A 30 -2.66 -8.06 2.37
C VAL A 30 -3.72 -9.16 2.27
N PRO A 31 -4.47 -9.43 3.35
CA PRO A 31 -5.49 -10.49 3.34
C PRO A 31 -6.58 -10.22 2.30
N GLY A 32 -6.95 -11.23 1.54
CA GLY A 32 -8.05 -11.17 0.57
C GLY A 32 -7.70 -10.54 -0.79
N VAL A 33 -6.43 -10.22 -1.04
CA VAL A 33 -5.95 -9.78 -2.37
C VAL A 33 -5.56 -11.01 -3.19
N ASP A 34 -6.21 -11.17 -4.33
CA ASP A 34 -5.93 -12.23 -5.30
C ASP A 34 -4.79 -11.83 -6.26
N LYS A 35 -4.77 -10.55 -6.68
CA LYS A 35 -3.78 -10.02 -7.62
C LYS A 35 -3.47 -8.55 -7.39
N ILE A 36 -2.24 -8.13 -7.68
CA ILE A 36 -1.88 -6.74 -7.94
C ILE A 36 -1.51 -6.52 -9.40
N LEU A 37 -1.91 -5.39 -9.96
CA LEU A 37 -1.35 -4.83 -11.19
C LEU A 37 -0.67 -3.51 -10.87
N LEU A 38 0.57 -3.36 -11.32
CA LEU A 38 1.30 -2.09 -11.29
C LEU A 38 1.28 -1.47 -12.68
N ASN A 39 0.85 -0.21 -12.75
CA ASN A 39 0.84 0.58 -13.96
C ASN A 39 1.43 1.96 -13.65
N GLU A 40 2.69 2.17 -14.05
CA GLU A 40 3.46 3.41 -13.82
C GLU A 40 3.45 3.84 -12.35
N ASP A 41 2.60 4.80 -12.00
CA ASP A 41 2.43 5.36 -10.66
C ASP A 41 1.18 4.84 -9.93
N THR A 42 0.51 3.83 -10.47
CA THR A 42 -0.69 3.23 -9.88
C THR A 42 -0.51 1.76 -9.54
N ARG A 43 -1.16 1.32 -8.47
CA ARG A 43 -1.33 -0.09 -8.12
C ARG A 43 -2.82 -0.41 -7.97
N GLU A 44 -3.22 -1.54 -8.53
CA GLU A 44 -4.59 -2.04 -8.47
C GLU A 44 -4.61 -3.35 -7.71
N PHE A 45 -5.40 -3.40 -6.65
CA PHE A 45 -5.64 -4.61 -5.86
C PHE A 45 -6.96 -5.23 -6.30
N PHE A 46 -6.92 -6.51 -6.65
CA PHE A 46 -8.10 -7.30 -6.94
C PHE A 46 -8.46 -8.11 -5.69
N MET A 47 -9.58 -7.80 -5.08
CA MET A 47 -10.04 -8.47 -3.86
C MET A 47 -11.15 -9.46 -4.22
N GLU A 48 -10.99 -10.71 -3.80
CA GLU A 48 -11.97 -11.77 -4.10
C GLU A 48 -13.34 -11.42 -3.49
N GLY A 49 -14.36 -11.28 -4.32
CA GLY A 49 -15.73 -10.92 -3.90
C GLY A 49 -15.94 -9.46 -3.44
N MET A 50 -14.89 -8.64 -3.30
CA MET A 50 -14.99 -7.24 -2.84
C MET A 50 -14.66 -6.19 -3.92
N GLY A 51 -14.37 -6.58 -5.16
CA GLY A 51 -14.07 -5.65 -6.24
C GLY A 51 -12.59 -5.23 -6.30
N LYS A 52 -12.31 -4.07 -6.90
CA LYS A 52 -10.94 -3.56 -7.04
C LYS A 52 -10.72 -2.25 -6.29
N ILE A 53 -9.53 -2.09 -5.73
CA ILE A 53 -9.03 -0.83 -5.17
C ILE A 53 -7.92 -0.35 -6.09
N LYS A 54 -7.95 0.91 -6.50
CA LYS A 54 -6.86 1.55 -7.24
C LYS A 54 -6.25 2.66 -6.41
N GLU A 55 -4.95 2.61 -6.25
CA GLU A 55 -4.17 3.61 -5.55
C GLU A 55 -3.15 4.23 -6.48
N LYS A 56 -2.93 5.54 -6.33
CA LYS A 56 -1.83 6.26 -6.94
C LYS A 56 -0.72 6.46 -5.91
N ILE A 57 0.47 5.99 -6.23
CA ILE A 57 1.69 6.22 -5.46
C ILE A 57 2.14 7.66 -5.71
N VAL A 58 2.17 8.45 -4.63
CA VAL A 58 2.53 9.88 -4.67
C VAL A 58 4.01 10.07 -4.34
N LEU A 59 4.53 9.25 -3.42
CA LEU A 59 5.92 9.29 -2.99
C LEU A 59 6.34 7.92 -2.47
N CYS A 60 7.50 7.44 -2.90
CA CYS A 60 8.23 6.36 -2.25
C CYS A 60 9.65 6.85 -2.00
N ASP A 61 9.92 7.28 -0.78
CA ASP A 61 11.20 7.87 -0.38
C ASP A 61 11.97 6.86 0.49
N HIS A 62 13.03 6.30 -0.06
CA HIS A 62 13.84 5.31 0.63
C HIS A 62 14.79 5.90 1.68
N GLU A 63 15.16 7.18 1.56
CA GLU A 63 16.05 7.83 2.53
C GLU A 63 15.29 8.11 3.83
N ASN A 64 14.07 8.65 3.72
CA ASN A 64 13.23 8.97 4.86
C ASN A 64 12.30 7.82 5.28
N MET A 65 12.27 6.72 4.51
CA MET A 65 11.37 5.58 4.69
C MET A 65 9.89 5.99 4.72
N VAL A 66 9.47 6.76 3.72
CA VAL A 66 8.13 7.32 3.60
C VAL A 66 7.44 6.84 2.33
N LEU A 67 6.31 6.15 2.48
CA LEU A 67 5.39 5.83 1.39
C LEU A 67 4.13 6.69 1.53
N LYS A 68 3.79 7.45 0.48
CA LYS A 68 2.53 8.19 0.37
C LYS A 68 1.77 7.72 -0.84
N TYR A 69 0.48 7.47 -0.66
CA TYR A 69 -0.43 7.07 -1.73
C TYR A 69 -1.81 7.67 -1.48
N SER A 70 -2.62 7.71 -2.54
CA SER A 70 -4.02 8.11 -2.48
C SER A 70 -4.90 7.08 -3.18
N ALA A 71 -6.00 6.67 -2.54
CA ALA A 71 -7.03 5.90 -3.20
C ALA A 71 -7.70 6.77 -4.28
N ILE A 72 -7.72 6.25 -5.51
CA ILE A 72 -8.35 6.91 -6.67
C ILE A 72 -9.56 6.12 -7.22
N GLU A 73 -9.68 4.85 -6.85
CA GLU A 73 -10.88 4.03 -7.10
C GLU A 73 -11.09 3.09 -5.92
N SER A 74 -12.35 2.91 -5.50
CA SER A 74 -12.71 1.96 -4.46
C SER A 74 -14.00 1.21 -4.82
N PRO A 75 -14.22 0.00 -4.28
CA PRO A 75 -15.41 -0.81 -4.62
C PRO A 75 -16.75 -0.18 -4.26
N LEU A 76 -16.74 0.87 -3.43
CA LEU A 76 -17.91 1.65 -3.03
C LEU A 76 -17.69 3.09 -3.51
N SER A 77 -17.75 3.31 -4.81
CA SER A 77 -17.78 4.65 -5.41
C SER A 77 -19.07 4.85 -6.19
#